data_AF-A0A2X1PEY1-F1
#
_entry.id   AF-A0A2X1PEY1-F1
#
_cell.length_a   1.000
_cell.length_b   1.000
_cell.length_c   1.000
_cell.angle_alpha   90.00
_cell.angle_beta   90.00
_cell.angle_gamma   90.00
#
_symmetry.space_group_name_H-M   'P 1'
#
loop_
_entity.id
_entity.type
_entity.pdbx_description
1 polymer ?
#
loop_
_entity_poly.entity_id
_entity_poly.type
_entity_poly.pdbx_seq_one_letter_code
_entity_poly.pdbx_strand_id
1 'polypeptide(L)'
;MGEIVGRKLSSHDIIRGLRVDGVGTMIGGTFNSFPHTSFSQNVGLVSVTRVHSRWVCISSGIILILFGMCQKWRVLVASIPQFVLGGAGLVMFGMVLATGISNSVAL
;
A
#
# COMPACT_ATOMS: atom_id res chain seq x y z
N MET A 1 1.39 -12.73 -3.10
CA MET A 1 1.63 -12.09 -4.41
C MET A 1 2.01 -13.07 -5.52
N GLY A 2 3.03 -13.91 -5.37
CA GLY A 2 3.42 -14.87 -6.41
C GLY A 2 2.29 -15.82 -6.81
N GLU A 3 1.58 -16.34 -5.82
CA GLU A 3 0.41 -17.20 -6.01
C GLU A 3 -0.77 -16.46 -6.67
N ILE A 4 -0.98 -15.19 -6.30
CA ILE A 4 -2.05 -14.33 -6.82
C ILE A 4 -1.85 -14.01 -8.31
N VAL A 5 -0.60 -13.82 -8.73
CA VAL A 5 -0.24 -13.49 -10.13
C VAL A 5 0.13 -14.77 -10.93
N GLY A 6 0.00 -15.96 -10.33
CA GLY A 6 0.35 -17.23 -10.97
C GLY A 6 1.83 -17.38 -11.32
N ARG A 7 2.73 -16.65 -10.64
CA ARG A 7 4.16 -16.61 -10.93
C ARG A 7 4.95 -17.10 -9.72
N LYS A 8 5.82 -18.10 -9.90
CA LYS A 8 6.78 -18.49 -8.86
C LYS A 8 7.70 -17.31 -8.56
N LEU A 9 7.65 -16.80 -7.34
CA LEU A 9 8.59 -15.80 -6.84
C LEU A 9 9.84 -16.53 -6.34
N SER A 10 11.01 -16.10 -6.81
CA SER A 10 12.28 -16.53 -6.24
C SER A 10 12.59 -15.70 -4.98
N SER A 11 13.41 -16.22 -4.07
CA SER A 11 13.99 -15.44 -2.96
C SER A 11 14.66 -14.16 -3.44
N HIS A 12 15.25 -14.18 -4.65
CA HIS A 12 15.83 -12.99 -5.26
C HIS A 12 14.77 -11.92 -5.60
N ASP A 13 13.56 -12.32 -6.00
CA ASP A 13 12.47 -11.38 -6.28
C ASP A 13 11.93 -10.74 -4.99
N ILE A 14 11.86 -11.51 -3.90
CA ILE A 14 11.49 -10.98 -2.58
C ILE A 14 12.54 -9.97 -2.09
N ILE A 15 13.83 -10.30 -2.20
CA ILE A 15 14.92 -9.39 -1.85
C ILE A 15 14.86 -8.11 -2.69
N ARG A 16 14.60 -8.22 -4.00
CA ARG A 16 14.45 -7.06 -4.88
C ARG A 16 13.27 -6.18 -4.46
N GLY A 17 12.12 -6.76 -4.14
CA GLY A 17 10.96 -6.03 -3.64
C GLY A 17 11.26 -5.30 -2.33
N LEU A 18 11.87 -6.00 -1.37
CA LEU A 18 12.22 -5.42 -0.07
C LEU A 18 13.24 -4.27 -0.19
N ARG A 19 14.22 -4.38 -1.10
CA ARG A 19 15.14 -3.28 -1.40
C ARG A 19 14.41 -2.06 -1.97
N VAL A 20 13.42 -2.26 -2.83
CA VAL A 20 12.63 -1.15 -3.40
C VAL A 20 11.82 -0.46 -2.29
N ASP A 21 11.19 -1.22 -1.38
CA ASP A 21 10.47 -0.65 -0.23
C ASP A 21 11.43 0.14 0.70
N GLY A 22 12.63 -0.38 0.95
CA GLY A 22 13.66 0.30 1.72
C GLY A 22 14.17 1.59 1.07
N VAL A 23 14.44 1.56 -0.25
CA VAL A 23 14.82 2.76 -1.02
C VAL A 23 13.69 3.78 -1.04
N GLY A 24 12.44 3.33 -1.24
CA GLY A 24 11.26 4.19 -1.22
C GLY A 24 11.07 4.87 0.13
N THR A 25 11.29 4.14 1.22
CA THR A 25 11.27 4.68 2.58
C THR A 25 12.41 5.67 2.83
N MET A 26 13.63 5.40 2.35
CA MET A 26 14.75 6.35 2.48
C MET A 26 14.46 7.66 1.74
N ILE A 27 14.00 7.57 0.48
CA ILE A 27 13.60 8.75 -0.30
C ILE A 27 12.45 9.46 0.41
N GLY A 28 11.41 8.74 0.84
CA GLY A 28 10.30 9.29 1.60
C GLY A 28 10.77 10.05 2.85
N GLY A 29 11.69 9.46 3.63
CA GLY A 29 12.28 10.08 4.80
C GLY A 29 13.02 11.38 4.49
N THR A 30 13.76 11.47 3.38
CA THR A 30 14.39 12.73 2.95
C THR A 30 13.39 13.84 2.64
N PHE A 31 12.17 13.49 2.22
CA PHE A 31 11.05 14.41 1.99
C PHE A 31 10.12 14.56 3.21
N ASN A 32 10.55 14.17 4.41
CA ASN A 32 9.76 14.21 5.65
C ASN A 32 8.46 13.37 5.58
N SER A 33 8.54 12.25 4.87
CA SER A 33 7.47 11.24 4.78
C SER A 33 7.76 10.07 5.72
N PHE A 34 6.71 9.32 6.05
CA PHE A 34 6.79 8.15 6.92
C PHE A 34 7.30 6.91 6.16
N PRO A 35 7.73 5.85 6.87
CA PRO A 35 8.08 4.58 6.25
C PRO A 35 6.93 4.02 5.41
N HIS A 36 7.22 3.69 4.15
CA HIS A 36 6.24 3.14 3.21
C HIS A 36 6.61 1.69 2.90
N THR A 37 5.61 0.81 2.92
CA THR A 37 5.77 -0.61 2.59
C THR A 37 4.64 -1.06 1.68
N SER A 38 4.86 -2.16 0.97
CA SER A 38 3.86 -2.79 0.13
C SER A 38 2.61 -3.20 0.94
N PHE A 39 1.50 -2.49 0.74
CA PHE A 39 0.28 -2.66 1.54
C PHE A 39 -0.54 -3.90 1.13
N SER A 40 -0.88 -4.77 2.09
CA SER A 40 -1.65 -6.02 1.86
C SER A 40 -3.05 -5.80 1.25
N GLN A 41 -3.67 -4.65 1.48
CA GLN A 41 -4.93 -4.27 0.84
C GLN A 41 -4.81 -4.12 -0.68
N ASN A 42 -3.72 -3.51 -1.16
CA ASN A 42 -3.48 -3.35 -2.59
C ASN A 42 -3.29 -4.72 -3.25
N VAL A 43 -2.64 -5.64 -2.52
CA VAL A 43 -2.48 -7.04 -2.93
C VAL A 43 -3.82 -7.76 -3.04
N GLY A 44 -4.71 -7.58 -2.06
CA GLY A 44 -6.06 -8.14 -2.07
C GLY A 44 -6.97 -7.55 -3.15
N LEU A 45 -6.85 -6.25 -3.45
CA LEU A 45 -7.60 -5.63 -4.54
C LEU A 45 -7.19 -6.22 -5.90
N VAL A 46 -5.90 -6.46 -6.10
CA VAL A 46 -5.36 -7.08 -7.32
C VAL A 46 -5.83 -8.54 -7.46
N SER A 47 -6.02 -9.29 -6.38
CA SER A 47 -6.56 -10.66 -6.44
C SER A 47 -8.03 -10.69 -6.84
N VAL A 48 -8.82 -9.70 -6.40
CA VAL A 48 -10.24 -9.57 -6.75
C VAL A 48 -10.44 -9.05 -8.18
N THR A 49 -9.70 -7.99 -8.55
CA THR A 49 -9.83 -7.35 -9.87
C THR A 49 -9.16 -8.15 -10.99
N ARG A 50 -8.22 -9.06 -10.67
CA ARG A 50 -7.39 -9.82 -11.62
C ARG A 50 -6.59 -8.97 -12.60
N VAL A 51 -6.41 -7.67 -12.29
CA VAL A 51 -5.61 -6.76 -13.11
C VAL A 51 -4.19 -6.72 -12.55
N HIS A 52 -3.28 -7.49 -13.14
CA HIS A 52 -1.88 -7.58 -12.72
C HIS A 52 -0.93 -6.68 -13.53
N SER A 53 -1.47 -5.72 -14.29
CA SER A 53 -0.68 -4.87 -15.19
C SER A 53 0.17 -3.86 -14.40
N ARG A 54 1.48 -3.85 -14.66
CA ARG A 54 2.43 -2.88 -14.05
C ARG A 54 2.07 -1.42 -14.35
N TRP A 55 1.42 -1.17 -15.49
CA TRP A 55 1.02 0.17 -15.92
C TRP A 55 -0.05 0.79 -15.03
N VAL A 56 -0.91 -0.04 -14.42
CA VAL A 56 -1.92 0.42 -13.47
C VAL A 56 -1.26 0.95 -12.21
N CYS A 57 -0.22 0.27 -11.71
CA CYS A 57 0.55 0.72 -10.56
C CYS A 57 1.27 2.04 -10.84
N ILE A 58 1.92 2.16 -12.00
CA ILE A 58 2.61 3.40 -12.42
C ILE A 58 1.61 4.55 -12.57
N SER A 59 0.48 4.30 -13.24
CA SER A 59 -0.56 5.33 -13.44
C SER A 59 -1.13 5.82 -12.11
N SER A 60 -1.37 4.92 -11.16
CA SER A 60 -1.79 5.26 -9.80
C SER A 60 -0.76 6.15 -9.08
N GLY A 61 0.54 5.82 -9.18
CA GLY A 61 1.62 6.64 -8.64
C GLY A 61 1.64 8.05 -9.23
N ILE A 62 1.47 8.19 -10.55
CA ILE A 62 1.38 9.49 -11.22
C ILE A 62 0.18 10.28 -10.73
N ILE A 63 -1.00 9.66 -10.60
CA ILE A 63 -2.21 10.30 -10.08
C ILE A 63 -1.99 10.80 -8.65
N LEU A 64 -1.33 10.00 -7.80
CA LEU A 64 -1.01 10.39 -6.42
C LEU A 64 -0.04 11.57 -6.37
N ILE A 65 0.96 11.62 -7.25
CA ILE A 65 1.87 12.77 -7.36
C ILE A 65 1.08 14.03 -7.78
N LEU A 66 0.22 13.92 -8.80
CA LEU A 66 -0.62 15.02 -9.26
C LEU A 66 -1.56 15.53 -8.16
N PHE A 67 -2.15 14.62 -7.38
CA PHE A 67 -2.98 14.99 -6.22
C PHE A 67 -2.16 15.64 -5.10
N GLY A 68 -0.94 15.17 -4.86
CA GLY A 68 -0.01 15.77 -3.90
C GLY A 68 0.43 17.19 -4.29
N MET A 69 0.59 17.46 -5.59
CA MET A 69 0.91 18.80 -6.10
C MET A 69 -0.27 19.78 -5.98
N CYS A 70 -1.50 19.27 -6.07
CA CYS A 70 -2.72 20.07 -5.95
C CYS A 70 -3.11 20.30 -4.48
N GLN A 71 -2.69 21.43 -3.91
CA GLN A 71 -2.99 21.85 -2.54
C GLN A 71 -4.49 21.93 -2.19
N LYS A 72 -5.38 22.02 -3.20
CA LYS A 72 -6.85 22.02 -3.01
C LYS A 72 -7.35 20.74 -2.34
N TRP A 73 -6.70 19.59 -2.56
CA TRP A 73 -7.07 18.32 -1.94
C TRP A 73 -6.85 18.33 -0.43
N ARG A 74 -5.89 19.11 0.08
CA ARG A 74 -5.64 19.23 1.53
C ARG A 74 -6.84 19.81 2.26
N VAL A 75 -7.51 20.81 1.69
CA VAL A 75 -8.68 21.46 2.31
C VAL A 75 -9.86 20.50 2.37
N LEU A 76 -10.05 19.70 1.31
CA LEU A 76 -11.08 18.67 1.26
C LEU A 76 -10.84 17.60 2.33
N VAL A 77 -9.61 17.11 2.45
CA VAL A 77 -9.23 16.11 3.47
C VAL A 77 -9.36 16.68 4.89
N ALA A 78 -9.00 17.94 5.11
CA ALA A 78 -9.17 18.61 6.40
C ALA A 78 -10.65 18.83 6.77
N SER A 79 -11.56 18.80 5.79
CA SER A 79 -13.00 18.92 6.01
C SER A 79 -13.66 17.58 6.38
N ILE A 80 -12.91 16.47 6.39
CA ILE A 80 -13.43 15.16 6.75
C ILE A 80 -13.69 15.10 8.26
N PRO A 81 -14.92 14.75 8.71
CA PRO A 81 -15.22 14.65 10.13
C PRO A 81 -14.40 13.57 10.85
N GLN A 82 -14.04 13.83 12.11
CA GLN A 82 -13.21 12.92 12.91
C GLN A 82 -13.82 11.52 13.07
N PHE A 83 -15.15 11.39 13.13
CA PHE A 83 -15.81 10.09 13.24
C PHE A 83 -15.60 9.20 12.00
N VAL A 84 -15.45 9.80 10.81
CA VAL A 84 -15.13 9.06 9.56
C VAL A 84 -13.69 8.57 9.59
N LEU A 85 -12.76 9.42 10.04
CA LEU A 85 -11.36 9.06 10.22
C LEU A 85 -11.19 7.95 11.27
N GLY A 86 -11.98 7.99 12.36
CA GLY A 86 -12.03 6.94 13.38
C GLY A 86 -12.50 5.60 12.81
N GLY A 87 -13.56 5.60 11.98
CA GLY A 87 -14.03 4.41 11.28
C GLY A 87 -12.99 3.83 10.32
N ALA A 88 -12.32 4.68 9.54
CA ALA A 88 -11.22 4.26 8.66
C ALA A 88 -10.05 3.64 9.45
N GLY A 89 -9.69 4.23 10.59
CA GLY A 89 -8.69 3.69 11.51
C GLY A 89 -9.07 2.31 12.05
N LEU A 90 -10.32 2.13 12.47
CA LEU A 90 -10.83 0.84 12.96
C LEU A 90 -10.72 -0.26 11.89
N VAL A 91 -11.03 0.06 10.63
CA VAL A 91 -10.87 -0.86 9.50
C VAL A 91 -9.40 -1.22 9.30
N MET A 92 -8.50 -0.23 9.29
CA MET A 92 -7.05 -0.46 9.18
C MET A 92 -6.53 -1.38 10.29
N PHE A 93 -6.87 -1.11 11.56
CA PHE A 93 -6.49 -1.96 12.69
C PHE A 93 -7.06 -3.37 12.58
N GLY A 94 -8.32 -3.50 12.13
CA GLY A 94 -8.94 -4.80 11.90
C GLY A 94 -8.19 -5.64 10.86
N MET A 95 -7.72 -5.00 9.77
CA MET A 95 -6.89 -5.70 8.78
C MET A 95 -5.53 -6.10 9.33
N VAL A 96 -4.87 -5.25 10.12
CA VAL A 96 -3.61 -5.60 10.79
C VAL A 96 -3.80 -6.83 11.66
N LEU A 97 -4.84 -6.85 12.50
CA LEU A 97 -5.22 -8.00 13.33
C LEU A 97 -5.47 -9.25 12.49
N ALA A 98 -6.23 -9.14 11.39
CA ALA A 98 -6.51 -10.25 10.49
C ALA A 98 -5.24 -10.83 9.84
N THR A 99 -4.32 -9.98 9.37
CA THR A 99 -3.01 -10.43 8.87
C THR A 99 -2.17 -11.08 9.96
N GLY A 100 -2.23 -10.57 11.20
CA GLY A 100 -1.55 -11.18 12.35
C GLY A 100 -2.06 -12.59 12.63
N ILE A 101 -3.38 -12.76 12.72
CA ILE A 101 -4.01 -14.08 12.94
C ILE A 101 -3.66 -15.04 11.80
N SER A 102 -3.77 -14.60 10.54
CA SER A 102 -3.45 -15.43 9.38
C SER A 102 -1.99 -15.89 9.37
N ASN A 103 -1.05 -15.06 9.84
CA ASN A 103 0.35 -15.43 9.94
C ASN A 103 0.64 -16.35 11.13
N SER A 104 -0.05 -16.15 12.26
CA SER A 104 0.09 -17.01 13.45
C SER A 104 -0.49 -18.41 13.26
N VAL A 105 -1.50 -18.57 12.41
CA VAL A 105 -2.10 -19.88 12.06
C VAL A 105 -1.30 -20.61 10.97
N ALA A 106 -0.39 -19.92 10.29
CA ALA A 106 0.46 -20.49 9.24
C ALA A 106 1.81 -21.05 9.75
N LEU A 107 2.06 -20.95 11.07
CA LEU A 107 3.18 -21.59 11.78
C LEU A 107 2.68 -22.81 12.55
#